data_AF-A0A0A9DLR2-F1
#
_entry.id   AF-A0A0A9DLR2-F1
#
_cell.length_a   1.000
_cell.length_b   1.000
_cell.length_c   1.000
_cell.angle_alpha   90.00
_cell.angle_beta   90.00
_cell.angle_gamma   90.00
#
_symmetry.space_group_name_H-M   'P 1'
#
loop_
_entity.id
_entity.type
_entity.pdbx_description
1 polymer ?
#
loop_
_entity_poly.entity_id
_entity_poly.type
_entity_poly.pdbx_seq_one_letter_code
_entity_poly.pdbx_strand_id
1 'polypeptide(L)'
;MKPWWVGKFTPFFRQLTRFDVVDVDNDQEVHCFPRIVVGATFHKDMGVIPAKSPGHVSVVDFKRTLRRAFGLERETASRGGATGHGKPRLLIISRRGSRRFLNEREMAAAAADAGFDVRIAEPDQHTDMATFARLVNSADVMIGVHGAGLTNMVFLPRGAVLIQVVPFGGLEWLTRVTFKDPAQDMEVSYMDYNVQLEESSLIDQYPRNHQVLTDPYAVHKQGWDALKTAYLDKQNIRMDLDRFRSTLQEALNRLP
;
A
#
# COMPACT_ATOMS: atom_id res chain seq x y z
N MET A 1 -2.91 -17.87 16.08
CA MET A 1 -2.40 -16.50 15.79
C MET A 1 -0.88 -16.42 15.98
N LYS A 2 -0.13 -15.60 15.22
CA LYS A 2 1.35 -15.53 15.36
C LYS A 2 1.77 -14.48 16.41
N PRO A 3 2.63 -14.80 17.41
CA PRO A 3 3.00 -13.87 18.48
C PRO A 3 3.59 -12.53 18.00
N TRP A 4 4.43 -12.56 16.94
CA TRP A 4 5.02 -11.35 16.37
C TRP A 4 3.95 -10.38 15.84
N TRP A 5 2.85 -10.89 15.31
CA TRP A 5 1.75 -10.07 14.78
C TRP A 5 1.00 -9.36 15.90
N VAL A 6 0.75 -10.06 17.02
CA VAL A 6 0.13 -9.47 18.22
C VAL A 6 1.01 -8.36 18.78
N GLY A 7 2.31 -8.62 18.93
CA GLY A 7 3.27 -7.60 19.39
C GLY A 7 3.26 -6.36 18.49
N LYS A 8 3.29 -6.57 17.16
CA LYS A 8 3.27 -5.52 16.14
C LYS A 8 2.07 -4.56 16.25
N PHE A 9 0.89 -5.08 16.60
CA PHE A 9 -0.35 -4.29 16.70
C PHE A 9 -0.81 -4.02 18.14
N THR A 10 0.02 -4.34 19.14
CA THR A 10 -0.27 -4.09 20.56
C THR A 10 -0.68 -2.63 20.84
N PRO A 11 -0.02 -1.59 20.28
CA PRO A 11 -0.47 -0.20 20.47
C PRO A 11 -1.92 0.06 20.05
N PHE A 12 -2.40 -0.65 19.01
CA PHE A 12 -3.79 -0.58 18.57
C PHE A 12 -4.72 -1.34 19.52
N PHE A 13 -4.39 -2.58 19.88
CA PHE A 13 -5.24 -3.38 20.77
C PHE A 13 -5.42 -2.77 22.16
N ARG A 14 -4.38 -2.12 22.71
CA ARG A 14 -4.46 -1.45 24.00
C ARG A 14 -5.42 -0.25 24.04
N GLN A 15 -5.85 0.26 22.88
CA GLN A 15 -6.94 1.24 22.82
C GLN A 15 -8.33 0.60 22.91
N LEU A 16 -8.47 -0.67 22.50
CA LEU A 16 -9.74 -1.38 22.47
C LEU A 16 -10.00 -2.14 23.78
N THR A 17 -8.94 -2.62 24.42
CA THR A 17 -9.04 -3.45 25.61
C THR A 17 -7.85 -3.26 26.55
N ARG A 18 -8.11 -3.42 27.85
CA ARG A 18 -7.06 -3.48 28.89
C ARG A 18 -6.54 -4.91 29.09
N PHE A 19 -7.24 -5.91 28.54
CA PHE A 19 -6.88 -7.32 28.64
C PHE A 19 -5.88 -7.71 27.56
N ASP A 20 -5.19 -8.82 27.78
CA ASP A 20 -4.26 -9.37 26.80
C ASP A 20 -5.01 -10.04 25.63
N VAL A 21 -4.36 -10.06 24.47
CA VAL A 21 -4.94 -10.69 23.27
C VAL A 21 -4.74 -12.20 23.39
N VAL A 22 -5.85 -12.94 23.37
CA VAL A 22 -5.88 -14.39 23.49
C VAL A 22 -5.95 -15.04 22.11
N ASP A 23 -5.12 -16.07 21.89
CA ASP A 23 -5.18 -16.92 20.70
C ASP A 23 -6.12 -18.11 20.94
N VAL A 24 -7.41 -17.90 20.69
CA VAL A 24 -8.49 -18.86 21.01
C VAL A 24 -8.23 -20.25 20.43
N ASP A 25 -7.58 -20.37 19.27
CA ASP A 25 -7.27 -21.67 18.64
C ASP A 25 -6.25 -22.51 19.43
N ASN A 26 -5.41 -21.87 20.24
CA ASN A 26 -4.34 -22.50 21.01
C ASN A 26 -4.52 -22.34 22.52
N ASP A 27 -5.67 -21.84 22.95
CA ASP A 27 -5.99 -21.61 24.34
C ASP A 27 -6.76 -22.81 24.92
N GLN A 28 -6.30 -23.30 26.08
CA GLN A 28 -6.88 -24.45 26.76
C GLN A 28 -7.81 -24.04 27.91
N GLU A 29 -7.94 -22.74 28.17
CA GLU A 29 -8.77 -22.21 29.24
C GLU A 29 -10.19 -21.89 28.77
N VAL A 30 -11.15 -22.00 29.68
CA VAL A 30 -12.53 -21.55 29.46
C VAL A 30 -12.65 -20.10 29.94
N HIS A 31 -12.90 -19.19 29.01
CA HIS A 31 -13.11 -17.77 29.32
C HIS A 31 -14.60 -17.44 29.39
N CYS A 32 -15.08 -17.04 30.56
CA CYS A 32 -16.46 -16.64 30.77
C CYS A 32 -16.59 -15.12 30.74
N PHE A 33 -17.41 -14.58 29.84
CA PHE A 33 -17.69 -13.14 29.75
C PHE A 33 -19.20 -12.88 29.80
N PRO A 34 -19.66 -11.79 30.46
CA PRO A 34 -21.08 -11.43 30.47
C PRO A 34 -21.58 -10.92 29.12
N ARG A 35 -20.67 -10.59 28.19
CA ARG A 35 -20.97 -10.15 26.83
C ARG A 35 -19.82 -10.54 25.91
N ILE A 36 -20.16 -11.01 24.71
CA ILE A 36 -19.22 -11.22 23.60
C ILE A 36 -19.62 -10.33 22.41
N VAL A 37 -18.63 -9.82 21.68
CA VAL A 37 -18.83 -9.13 20.40
C VAL A 37 -18.06 -9.90 19.35
N VAL A 38 -18.76 -10.47 18.37
CA VAL A 38 -18.17 -11.23 17.26
C VAL A 38 -18.33 -10.40 15.99
N GLY A 39 -17.23 -9.95 15.41
CA GLY A 39 -17.23 -9.23 14.14
C GLY A 39 -17.08 -10.19 12.96
N ALA A 40 -18.15 -10.45 12.22
CA ALA A 40 -18.14 -11.31 11.02
C ALA A 40 -18.58 -10.57 9.74
N THR A 41 -18.59 -9.24 9.75
CA THR A 41 -19.15 -8.46 8.64
C THR A 41 -18.06 -7.98 7.68
N PHE A 42 -17.97 -8.62 6.51
CA PHE A 42 -17.20 -8.11 5.39
C PHE A 42 -18.07 -7.17 4.55
N HIS A 43 -17.58 -5.96 4.29
CA HIS A 43 -18.27 -4.99 3.44
C HIS A 43 -17.68 -4.97 2.03
N LYS A 44 -16.37 -4.68 1.95
CA LYS A 44 -15.57 -4.57 0.73
C LYS A 44 -14.09 -4.58 1.10
N ASP A 45 -13.21 -4.75 0.10
CA ASP A 45 -11.76 -4.74 0.30
C ASP A 45 -11.29 -3.43 0.94
N MET A 46 -10.57 -3.53 2.06
CA MET A 46 -9.99 -2.41 2.82
C MET A 46 -10.94 -1.24 3.09
N GLY A 47 -12.25 -1.49 3.16
CA GLY A 47 -13.25 -0.44 3.27
C GLY A 47 -14.43 -0.81 4.15
N VAL A 48 -15.13 0.22 4.62
CA VAL A 48 -16.33 0.10 5.46
C VAL A 48 -17.45 0.89 4.79
N ILE A 49 -18.64 0.29 4.66
CA ILE A 49 -19.84 0.99 4.19
C ILE A 49 -20.58 1.55 5.41
N PRO A 50 -20.63 2.88 5.63
CA PRO A 50 -21.22 3.45 6.85
C PRO A 50 -22.71 3.10 7.05
N ALA A 51 -23.47 2.96 5.96
CA ALA A 51 -24.88 2.57 6.05
C ALA A 51 -25.08 1.13 6.58
N LYS A 52 -24.05 0.27 6.49
CA LYS A 52 -24.09 -1.13 6.92
C LYS A 52 -23.34 -1.37 8.24
N SER A 53 -22.56 -0.41 8.72
CA SER A 53 -21.77 -0.56 9.94
C SER A 53 -22.59 -0.15 11.18
N PRO A 54 -22.50 -0.91 12.29
CA PRO A 54 -23.04 -0.47 13.57
C PRO A 54 -22.45 0.90 13.95
N GLY A 55 -23.32 1.85 14.32
CA GLY A 55 -22.89 3.21 14.68
C GLY A 55 -22.45 4.07 13.49
N HIS A 56 -22.69 3.64 12.25
CA HIS A 56 -22.41 4.40 11.03
C HIS A 56 -20.95 4.83 10.85
N VAL A 57 -20.02 4.01 11.35
CA VAL A 57 -18.57 4.24 11.24
C VAL A 57 -18.04 3.98 9.83
N SER A 58 -16.98 4.69 9.47
CA SER A 58 -16.32 4.65 8.17
C SER A 58 -14.84 4.23 8.28
N VAL A 59 -14.16 4.05 7.15
CA VAL A 59 -12.71 3.83 7.15
C VAL A 59 -11.96 5.07 7.66
N VAL A 60 -12.52 6.28 7.54
CA VAL A 60 -11.94 7.51 8.10
C VAL A 60 -11.94 7.46 9.64
N ASP A 61 -12.99 6.92 10.26
CA ASP A 61 -13.04 6.70 11.71
C ASP A 61 -12.01 5.66 12.16
N PHE A 62 -11.81 4.61 11.34
CA PHE A 62 -10.75 3.64 11.55
C PHE A 62 -9.36 4.29 11.45
N LYS A 63 -9.10 5.11 10.43
CA LYS A 63 -7.85 5.90 10.31
C LYS A 63 -7.63 6.77 11.54
N ARG A 64 -8.67 7.45 12.06
CA ARG A 64 -8.56 8.26 13.29
C ARG A 64 -8.13 7.43 14.51
N THR A 65 -8.66 6.22 14.65
CA THR A 65 -8.26 5.29 15.71
C THR A 65 -6.81 4.83 15.56
N LEU A 66 -6.37 4.51 14.34
CA LEU A 66 -4.97 4.17 14.07
C LEU A 66 -4.02 5.34 14.33
N ARG A 67 -4.43 6.56 13.97
CA ARG A 67 -3.64 7.77 14.24
C ARG A 67 -3.41 7.97 15.73
N ARG A 68 -4.44 7.76 16.56
CA ARG A 68 -4.31 7.78 18.03
C ARG A 68 -3.39 6.65 18.54
N ALA A 69 -3.51 5.45 17.96
CA ALA A 69 -2.72 4.27 18.35
C ALA A 69 -1.22 4.50 18.24
N PHE A 70 -0.81 5.11 17.12
CA PHE A 70 0.59 5.20 16.71
C PHE A 70 1.16 6.61 16.87
N GLY A 71 0.37 7.56 17.37
CA GLY A 71 0.78 8.96 17.54
C GLY A 71 1.07 9.65 16.21
N LEU A 72 0.11 9.56 15.27
CA LEU A 72 0.24 10.09 13.91
C LEU A 72 -0.36 11.50 13.82
N GLU A 73 0.52 12.50 13.89
CA GLU A 73 0.14 13.90 14.02
C GLU A 73 -0.31 14.54 12.70
N ARG A 74 0.23 14.13 11.54
CA ARG A 74 -0.15 14.73 10.26
C ARG A 74 -1.54 14.30 9.82
N GLU A 75 -2.45 15.26 9.76
CA GLU A 75 -3.82 15.04 9.29
C GLU A 75 -3.92 15.18 7.77
N THR A 76 -3.20 16.15 7.19
CA THR A 76 -3.30 16.53 5.78
C THR A 76 -1.94 16.53 5.08
N ALA A 77 -1.94 16.05 3.84
CA ALA A 77 -0.85 16.23 2.91
C ALA A 77 -0.71 17.72 2.56
N SER A 78 0.43 18.11 2.01
CA SER A 78 0.63 19.46 1.49
C SER A 78 1.72 19.46 0.42
N ARG A 79 1.52 20.28 -0.61
CA ARG A 79 2.57 20.59 -1.59
C ARG A 79 3.79 21.27 -0.96
N GLY A 80 3.61 21.97 0.16
CA GLY A 80 4.70 22.57 0.95
C GLY A 80 5.35 21.60 1.96
N GLY A 81 5.01 20.30 1.91
CA GLY A 81 5.47 19.31 2.87
C GLY A 81 4.95 19.54 4.29
N ALA A 82 5.56 18.86 5.27
CA ALA A 82 5.09 18.88 6.66
C ALA A 82 5.10 20.26 7.33
N THR A 83 5.92 21.20 6.85
CA THR A 83 6.02 22.57 7.38
C THR A 83 5.19 23.59 6.60
N GLY A 84 4.58 23.20 5.47
CA GLY A 84 3.85 24.10 4.57
C GLY A 84 4.72 25.01 3.69
N HIS A 85 6.04 25.05 3.90
CA HIS A 85 6.97 25.90 3.15
C HIS A 85 8.21 25.13 2.62
N GLY A 86 8.24 23.81 2.79
CA GLY A 86 9.30 22.94 2.32
C GLY A 86 8.94 22.19 1.03
N LYS A 87 9.64 21.07 0.82
CA LYS A 87 9.35 20.13 -0.28
C LYS A 87 8.35 19.07 0.20
N PRO A 88 7.42 18.62 -0.66
CA PRO A 88 6.57 17.48 -0.34
C PRO A 88 7.43 16.22 -0.23
N ARG A 89 7.07 15.32 0.69
CA ARG A 89 7.82 14.08 0.90
C ARG A 89 7.28 12.96 0.01
N LEU A 90 8.16 12.31 -0.73
CA LEU A 90 7.85 11.11 -1.52
C LEU A 90 8.45 9.87 -0.87
N LEU A 91 7.61 8.89 -0.57
CA LEU A 91 8.01 7.59 -0.03
C LEU A 91 7.96 6.52 -1.11
N ILE A 92 9.11 5.91 -1.42
CA ILE A 92 9.22 4.73 -2.28
C ILE A 92 9.16 3.48 -1.41
N ILE A 93 8.19 2.61 -1.67
CA ILE A 93 8.07 1.30 -1.02
C ILE A 93 8.87 0.27 -1.80
N SER A 94 10.04 -0.07 -1.25
CA SER A 94 10.96 -1.07 -1.79
C SER A 94 10.54 -2.49 -1.41
N ARG A 95 11.07 -3.48 -2.14
CA ARG A 95 10.79 -4.91 -1.95
C ARG A 95 12.08 -5.73 -2.16
N ARG A 96 12.30 -6.75 -1.33
CA ARG A 96 13.43 -7.71 -1.48
C ARG A 96 13.12 -8.97 -2.31
N GLY A 97 11.85 -9.37 -2.39
CA GLY A 97 11.41 -10.60 -3.04
C GLY A 97 11.05 -10.41 -4.51
N SER A 98 9.77 -10.55 -4.84
CA SER A 98 9.26 -10.34 -6.20
C SER A 98 8.82 -8.89 -6.46
N ARG A 99 8.70 -8.51 -7.75
CA ARG A 99 8.24 -7.18 -8.20
C ARG A 99 9.05 -6.04 -7.57
N ARG A 100 10.37 -6.16 -7.63
CA ARG A 100 11.30 -5.15 -7.15
C ARG A 100 11.49 -4.08 -8.21
N PHE A 101 11.79 -2.87 -7.77
CA PHE A 101 12.36 -1.85 -8.65
C PHE A 101 13.84 -2.13 -8.89
N LEU A 102 14.29 -2.08 -10.14
CA LEU A 102 15.66 -2.38 -10.54
C LEU A 102 16.56 -1.12 -10.62
N ASN A 103 15.98 0.06 -10.44
CA ASN A 103 16.62 1.38 -10.57
C ASN A 103 16.11 2.37 -9.51
N GLU A 104 15.94 1.92 -8.25
CA GLU A 104 15.41 2.74 -7.14
C GLU A 104 16.23 3.99 -6.87
N ARG A 105 17.56 3.93 -7.06
CA ARG A 105 18.45 5.08 -6.84
C ARG A 105 18.20 6.16 -7.88
N GLU A 106 18.04 5.76 -9.13
CA GLU A 106 17.72 6.65 -10.25
C GLU A 106 16.31 7.22 -10.12
N MET A 107 15.34 6.41 -9.67
CA MET A 107 14.01 6.90 -9.32
C MET A 107 14.08 7.96 -8.21
N ALA A 108 14.85 7.71 -7.15
CA ALA A 108 14.99 8.67 -6.06
C ALA A 108 15.66 9.97 -6.51
N ALA A 109 16.68 9.89 -7.38
CA ALA A 109 17.30 11.07 -7.98
C ALA A 109 16.29 11.86 -8.83
N ALA A 110 15.55 11.19 -9.72
CA ALA A 110 14.53 11.85 -10.56
C ALA A 110 13.42 12.51 -9.73
N ALA A 111 12.99 11.89 -8.62
CA ALA A 111 12.02 12.48 -7.70
C ALA A 111 12.60 13.67 -6.92
N ALA A 112 13.87 13.63 -6.52
CA ALA A 112 14.52 14.76 -5.87
C ALA A 112 14.64 15.97 -6.82
N ASP A 113 15.00 15.72 -8.09
CA ASP A 113 15.06 16.72 -9.16
C ASP A 113 13.69 17.32 -9.47
N ALA A 114 12.63 16.50 -9.38
CA ALA A 114 11.25 16.94 -9.51
C ALA A 114 10.75 17.76 -8.28
N GLY A 115 11.57 17.91 -7.24
CA GLY A 115 11.26 18.78 -6.10
C GLY A 115 10.74 18.07 -4.85
N PHE A 116 10.87 16.75 -4.73
CA PHE A 116 10.48 16.00 -3.54
C PHE A 116 11.62 15.84 -2.51
N ASP A 117 11.27 15.71 -1.23
CA ASP A 117 12.11 15.08 -0.20
C ASP A 117 11.88 13.56 -0.26
N VAL A 118 12.85 12.79 -0.75
CA VAL A 118 12.64 11.38 -1.07
C VAL A 118 13.11 10.47 0.05
N ARG A 119 12.28 9.50 0.42
CA ARG A 119 12.62 8.40 1.32
C ARG A 119 12.33 7.07 0.65
N ILE A 120 13.24 6.11 0.82
CA ILE A 120 13.00 4.72 0.42
C ILE A 120 12.82 3.91 1.70
N ALA A 121 11.75 3.12 1.75
CA ALA A 121 11.48 2.24 2.88
C ALA A 121 11.14 0.84 2.41
N GLU A 122 11.66 -0.14 3.12
CA GLU A 122 11.41 -1.54 2.85
C GLU A 122 10.68 -2.16 4.04
N PRO A 123 9.34 -2.25 4.01
CA PRO A 123 8.59 -2.89 5.09
C PRO A 123 8.81 -4.40 5.07
N ASP A 124 9.18 -4.95 6.22
CA ASP A 124 9.23 -6.40 6.46
C ASP A 124 8.41 -6.81 7.70
N GLN A 125 8.46 -8.11 8.03
CA GLN A 125 7.72 -8.65 9.17
C GLN A 125 8.28 -8.18 10.52
N HIS A 126 9.53 -7.75 10.58
CA HIS A 126 10.23 -7.32 11.79
C HIS A 126 10.20 -5.80 11.99
N THR A 127 9.72 -5.06 11.00
CA THR A 127 9.59 -3.60 11.07
C THR A 127 8.61 -3.20 12.18
N ASP A 128 9.08 -2.34 13.09
CA ASP A 128 8.24 -1.72 14.13
C ASP A 128 7.10 -0.92 13.48
N MET A 129 5.87 -1.28 13.83
CA MET A 129 4.69 -0.71 13.18
C MET A 129 4.47 0.75 13.54
N ALA A 130 4.77 1.17 14.77
CA ALA A 130 4.64 2.58 15.15
C ALA A 130 5.60 3.46 14.35
N THR A 131 6.85 3.04 14.21
CA THR A 131 7.87 3.73 13.41
C THR A 131 7.50 3.77 11.94
N PHE A 132 7.05 2.65 11.37
CA PHE A 132 6.65 2.59 9.97
C PHE A 132 5.39 3.42 9.68
N ALA A 133 4.39 3.35 10.55
CA ALA A 133 3.18 4.16 10.44
C ALA A 133 3.50 5.66 10.47
N ARG A 134 4.43 6.10 11.33
CA ARG A 134 4.92 7.50 11.35
C ARG A 134 5.66 7.87 10.08
N LEU A 135 6.49 6.98 9.54
CA LEU A 135 7.18 7.21 8.28
C LEU A 135 6.18 7.41 7.13
N VAL A 136 5.18 6.55 7.03
CA VAL A 136 4.13 6.66 6.01
C VAL A 136 3.27 7.91 6.24
N ASN A 137 2.85 8.20 7.48
CA ASN A 137 2.08 9.40 7.81
C ASN A 137 2.85 10.70 7.52
N SER A 138 4.19 10.64 7.48
CA SER A 138 5.01 11.79 7.11
C SER A 138 5.04 12.09 5.60
N ALA A 139 4.61 11.15 4.75
CA ALA A 139 4.69 11.27 3.30
C ALA A 139 3.48 12.04 2.71
N ASP A 140 3.74 12.79 1.64
CA ASP A 140 2.72 13.46 0.82
C ASP A 140 2.40 12.62 -0.42
N VAL A 141 3.40 11.91 -0.93
CA VAL A 141 3.27 10.96 -2.04
C VAL A 141 3.86 9.63 -1.61
N MET A 142 3.19 8.52 -1.92
CA MET A 142 3.71 7.17 -1.70
C MET A 142 3.62 6.39 -3.00
N ILE A 143 4.73 5.78 -3.43
CA ILE A 143 4.80 4.96 -4.63
C ILE A 143 5.30 3.56 -4.29
N GLY A 144 4.73 2.55 -4.93
CA GLY A 144 5.23 1.19 -4.84
C GLY A 144 4.57 0.28 -5.86
N VAL A 145 5.19 -0.87 -6.09
CA VAL A 145 4.59 -1.90 -6.96
C VAL A 145 3.39 -2.54 -6.27
N HIS A 146 2.34 -2.82 -7.05
CA HIS A 146 1.13 -3.53 -6.61
C HIS A 146 1.48 -4.66 -5.62
N GLY A 147 0.91 -4.61 -4.41
CA GLY A 147 1.05 -5.65 -3.41
C GLY A 147 0.84 -5.15 -1.99
N ALA A 148 1.04 -6.04 -1.02
CA ALA A 148 0.75 -5.80 0.40
C ALA A 148 1.44 -4.57 1.00
N GLY A 149 2.59 -4.13 0.46
CA GLY A 149 3.26 -2.91 0.93
C GLY A 149 2.40 -1.65 0.79
N LEU A 150 1.54 -1.58 -0.23
CA LEU A 150 0.68 -0.43 -0.49
C LEU A 150 -0.51 -0.33 0.48
N THR A 151 -0.86 -1.38 1.23
CA THR A 151 -1.95 -1.32 2.23
C THR A 151 -1.64 -0.35 3.36
N ASN A 152 -0.37 0.00 3.54
CA ASN A 152 0.06 1.04 4.47
C ASN A 152 -0.46 2.45 4.08
N MET A 153 -1.09 2.62 2.92
CA MET A 153 -1.83 3.85 2.56
C MET A 153 -2.84 4.28 3.63
N VAL A 154 -3.31 3.36 4.47
CA VAL A 154 -4.18 3.65 5.61
C VAL A 154 -3.56 4.66 6.61
N PHE A 155 -2.23 4.78 6.64
CA PHE A 155 -1.51 5.74 7.48
C PHE A 155 -1.23 7.07 6.79
N LEU A 156 -1.45 7.18 5.47
CA LEU A 156 -1.24 8.42 4.74
C LEU A 156 -2.20 9.51 5.24
N PRO A 157 -1.72 10.77 5.30
CA PRO A 157 -2.58 11.90 5.61
C PRO A 157 -3.62 12.13 4.51
N ARG A 158 -4.72 12.80 4.85
CA ARG A 158 -5.77 13.18 3.90
C ARG A 158 -5.18 14.04 2.77
N GLY A 159 -5.56 13.75 1.53
CA GLY A 159 -5.08 14.45 0.33
C GLY A 159 -3.71 13.99 -0.16
N ALA A 160 -3.07 13.02 0.51
CA ALA A 160 -1.85 12.41 -0.01
C ALA A 160 -2.11 11.70 -1.35
N VAL A 161 -1.06 11.48 -2.13
CA VAL A 161 -1.14 10.75 -3.40
C VAL A 161 -0.54 9.36 -3.27
N LEU A 162 -1.30 8.33 -3.61
CA LEU A 162 -0.82 6.97 -3.80
C LEU A 162 -0.60 6.71 -5.29
N ILE A 163 0.64 6.37 -5.66
CA ILE A 163 1.00 5.92 -7.00
C ILE A 163 1.21 4.41 -6.96
N GLN A 164 0.29 3.68 -7.57
CA GLN A 164 0.40 2.23 -7.71
C GLN A 164 1.13 1.89 -9.01
N VAL A 165 2.31 1.29 -8.92
CA VAL A 165 2.97 0.70 -10.10
C VAL A 165 2.35 -0.67 -10.38
N VAL A 166 1.67 -0.80 -11.51
CA VAL A 166 0.95 -2.00 -11.93
C VAL A 166 1.89 -2.83 -12.81
N PRO A 167 2.27 -4.06 -12.41
CA PRO A 167 3.15 -4.90 -13.22
C PRO A 167 2.56 -5.19 -14.60
N PHE A 168 3.43 -5.41 -15.60
CA PHE A 168 3.01 -5.83 -16.93
C PHE A 168 2.19 -7.13 -16.85
N GLY A 169 1.22 -7.27 -17.76
CA GLY A 169 0.43 -8.50 -17.89
C GLY A 169 -1.08 -8.31 -17.79
N GLY A 170 -1.62 -7.13 -18.09
CA GLY A 170 -3.07 -6.91 -18.13
C GLY A 170 -3.75 -6.93 -16.75
N LEU A 171 -3.07 -6.39 -15.72
CA LEU A 171 -3.51 -6.44 -14.32
C LEU A 171 -4.34 -5.23 -13.88
N GLU A 172 -4.76 -4.38 -14.82
CA GLU A 172 -5.49 -3.14 -14.53
C GLU A 172 -6.81 -3.41 -13.81
N TRP A 173 -7.44 -4.55 -14.07
CA TRP A 173 -8.68 -4.96 -13.40
C TRP A 173 -8.51 -5.15 -11.88
N LEU A 174 -7.31 -5.51 -11.41
CA LEU A 174 -7.02 -5.66 -9.97
C LEU A 174 -6.87 -4.32 -9.26
N THR A 175 -6.55 -3.25 -10.00
CA THR A 175 -6.21 -1.94 -9.41
C THR A 175 -7.39 -1.33 -8.68
N ARG A 176 -8.59 -1.45 -9.26
CA ARG A 176 -9.78 -0.74 -8.79
C ARG A 176 -10.19 -1.19 -7.40
N VAL A 177 -10.45 -2.49 -7.26
CA VAL A 177 -10.92 -3.10 -6.01
C VAL A 177 -9.84 -3.08 -4.92
N THR A 178 -8.57 -3.23 -5.31
CA THR A 178 -7.50 -3.37 -4.33
C THR A 178 -7.04 -2.03 -3.78
N PHE A 179 -6.88 -0.98 -4.60
CA PHE A 179 -6.27 0.27 -4.11
C PHE A 179 -6.99 1.54 -4.56
N LYS A 180 -7.59 1.60 -5.76
CA LYS A 180 -8.23 2.83 -6.23
C LYS A 180 -9.43 3.23 -5.39
N ASP A 181 -10.43 2.34 -5.27
CA ASP A 181 -11.65 2.62 -4.52
C ASP A 181 -11.34 2.75 -3.00
N PRO A 182 -10.51 1.89 -2.39
CA PRO A 182 -10.13 2.06 -0.98
C PRO A 182 -9.32 3.33 -0.69
N ALA A 183 -8.43 3.78 -1.59
CA ALA A 183 -7.71 5.03 -1.43
C ALA A 183 -8.68 6.22 -1.35
N GLN A 184 -9.71 6.24 -2.21
CA GLN A 184 -10.75 7.26 -2.17
C GLN A 184 -11.52 7.26 -0.85
N ASP A 185 -11.94 6.08 -0.36
CA ASP A 185 -12.60 5.96 0.94
C ASP A 185 -11.71 6.48 2.10
N MET A 186 -10.39 6.31 1.96
CA MET A 186 -9.37 6.76 2.91
C MET A 186 -8.97 8.24 2.72
N GLU A 187 -9.65 8.98 1.85
CA GLU A 187 -9.35 10.36 1.48
C GLU A 187 -7.92 10.54 0.92
N VAL A 188 -7.44 9.57 0.16
CA VAL A 188 -6.15 9.56 -0.54
C VAL A 188 -6.40 9.62 -2.04
N SER A 189 -5.69 10.51 -2.73
CA SER A 189 -5.70 10.63 -4.18
C SER A 189 -4.98 9.44 -4.81
N TYR A 190 -5.59 8.81 -5.81
CA TYR A 190 -5.05 7.62 -6.47
C TYR A 190 -4.51 7.93 -7.88
N MET A 191 -3.38 7.31 -8.21
CA MET A 191 -2.80 7.24 -9.55
C MET A 191 -2.27 5.81 -9.82
N ASP A 192 -2.37 5.35 -11.07
CA ASP A 192 -1.69 4.15 -11.54
C ASP A 192 -0.55 4.48 -12.50
N TYR A 193 0.50 3.65 -12.45
CA TYR A 193 1.57 3.62 -13.42
C TYR A 193 1.61 2.22 -14.03
N ASN A 194 1.11 2.09 -15.25
CA ASN A 194 1.05 0.81 -15.95
C ASN A 194 2.39 0.52 -16.62
N VAL A 195 3.06 -0.55 -16.18
CA VAL A 195 4.37 -0.98 -16.67
C VAL A 195 4.26 -1.49 -18.10
N GLN A 196 5.10 -0.96 -18.98
CA GLN A 196 5.25 -1.43 -20.35
C GLN A 196 6.18 -2.63 -20.43
N LEU A 197 6.15 -3.36 -21.56
CA LEU A 197 6.98 -4.56 -21.74
C LEU A 197 8.48 -4.24 -21.61
N GLU A 198 8.91 -3.07 -22.09
CA GLU A 198 10.29 -2.59 -22.06
C GLU A 198 10.79 -2.29 -20.65
N GLU A 199 9.88 -2.05 -19.71
CA GLU A 199 10.17 -1.82 -18.29
C GLU A 199 10.14 -3.13 -17.47
N SER A 200 9.64 -4.21 -18.06
CA SER A 200 9.48 -5.50 -17.41
C SER A 200 10.71 -6.37 -17.57
N SER A 201 11.22 -6.93 -16.47
CA SER A 201 12.30 -7.93 -16.53
C SER A 201 11.90 -9.22 -17.25
N LEU A 202 10.62 -9.41 -17.60
CA LEU A 202 10.16 -10.57 -18.34
C LEU A 202 10.74 -10.62 -19.76
N ILE A 203 11.13 -9.47 -20.33
CA ILE A 203 11.77 -9.40 -21.66
C ILE A 203 13.11 -10.14 -21.71
N ASP A 204 13.80 -10.22 -20.58
CA ASP A 204 15.08 -10.94 -20.44
C ASP A 204 14.90 -12.41 -20.06
N GLN A 205 13.70 -12.80 -19.60
CA GLN A 205 13.39 -14.13 -19.08
C GLN A 205 12.75 -15.05 -20.12
N TYR A 206 12.10 -14.46 -21.13
CA TYR A 206 11.31 -15.19 -22.11
C TYR A 206 11.71 -14.81 -23.54
N PRO A 207 11.66 -15.76 -24.50
CA PRO A 207 11.78 -15.43 -25.92
C PRO A 207 10.75 -14.38 -26.34
N ARG A 208 11.09 -13.49 -27.29
CA ARG A 208 10.22 -12.39 -27.72
C ARG A 208 8.84 -12.83 -28.23
N ASN A 209 8.73 -14.04 -28.77
CA ASN A 209 7.48 -14.62 -29.26
C ASN A 209 6.72 -15.45 -28.21
N HIS A 210 7.24 -15.55 -26.98
CA HIS A 210 6.63 -16.35 -25.93
C HIS A 210 5.31 -15.72 -25.45
N GLN A 211 4.31 -16.56 -25.21
CA GLN A 211 2.94 -16.14 -24.86
C GLN A 211 2.85 -15.18 -23.67
N VAL A 212 3.71 -15.35 -22.66
CA VAL A 212 3.79 -14.44 -21.49
C VAL A 212 4.01 -12.98 -21.90
N LEU A 213 4.73 -12.73 -23.00
CA LEU A 213 5.02 -11.39 -23.49
C LEU A 213 4.00 -10.93 -24.54
N THR A 214 3.56 -11.83 -25.42
CA THR A 214 2.76 -11.50 -26.61
C THR A 214 1.25 -11.60 -26.42
N ASP A 215 0.77 -12.45 -25.52
CA ASP A 215 -0.65 -12.64 -25.23
C ASP A 215 -0.89 -12.91 -23.73
N PRO A 216 -0.82 -11.86 -22.89
CA PRO A 216 -1.09 -12.01 -21.46
C PRO A 216 -2.46 -12.57 -21.13
N TYR A 217 -3.50 -12.26 -21.93
CA TYR A 217 -4.86 -12.75 -21.68
C TYR A 217 -4.98 -14.26 -21.83
N ALA A 218 -4.18 -14.89 -22.68
CA ALA A 218 -4.13 -16.35 -22.72
C ALA A 218 -3.47 -16.96 -21.47
N VAL A 219 -2.54 -16.26 -20.81
CA VAL A 219 -2.04 -16.68 -19.48
C VAL A 219 -3.13 -16.52 -18.43
N HIS A 220 -3.96 -15.47 -18.49
CA HIS A 220 -5.10 -15.30 -17.57
C HIS A 220 -6.10 -16.47 -17.68
N LYS A 221 -6.36 -16.98 -18.89
CA LYS A 221 -7.23 -18.13 -19.13
C LYS A 221 -6.71 -19.43 -18.50
N GLN A 222 -5.42 -19.50 -18.16
CA GLN A 222 -4.81 -20.64 -17.45
C GLN A 222 -5.05 -20.59 -15.94
N GLY A 223 -5.68 -19.52 -15.43
CA GLY A 223 -6.07 -19.38 -14.04
C GLY A 223 -5.14 -18.49 -13.21
N TRP A 224 -5.55 -18.25 -11.96
CA TRP A 224 -4.89 -17.32 -11.04
C TRP A 224 -3.43 -17.69 -10.76
N ASP A 225 -3.13 -18.98 -10.58
CA ASP A 225 -1.77 -19.41 -10.24
C ASP A 225 -0.78 -19.16 -11.38
N ALA A 226 -1.20 -19.36 -12.63
CA ALA A 226 -0.37 -19.07 -13.80
C ALA A 226 -0.11 -17.56 -13.93
N LEU A 227 -1.16 -16.74 -13.82
CA LEU A 227 -1.07 -15.27 -13.82
C LEU A 227 -0.15 -14.75 -12.71
N LYS A 228 -0.37 -15.20 -11.47
CA LYS A 228 0.43 -14.82 -10.30
C LYS A 228 1.89 -15.20 -10.52
N THR A 229 2.15 -16.43 -10.95
CA THR A 229 3.51 -16.92 -11.20
C THR A 229 4.22 -16.07 -12.25
N ALA A 230 3.57 -15.80 -13.38
CA ALA A 230 4.17 -15.04 -14.48
C ALA A 230 4.39 -13.56 -14.11
N TYR A 231 3.33 -12.88 -13.68
CA TYR A 231 3.32 -11.41 -13.63
C TYR A 231 3.55 -10.83 -12.23
N LEU A 232 3.30 -11.60 -11.16
CA LEU A 232 3.47 -11.13 -9.78
C LEU A 232 4.69 -11.71 -9.07
N ASP A 233 5.15 -12.91 -9.43
CA ASP A 233 6.26 -13.57 -8.74
C ASP A 233 7.59 -13.48 -9.50
N LYS A 234 7.57 -13.61 -10.83
CA LYS A 234 8.79 -13.68 -11.66
C LYS A 234 9.22 -12.34 -12.27
N GLN A 235 8.37 -11.33 -12.19
CA GLN A 235 8.64 -10.01 -12.76
C GLN A 235 9.31 -9.07 -11.75
N ASN A 236 10.28 -8.30 -12.21
CA ASN A 236 10.80 -7.07 -11.61
C ASN A 236 10.65 -5.92 -12.62
N ILE A 237 10.77 -4.68 -12.16
CA ILE A 237 10.44 -3.50 -12.95
C ILE A 237 11.64 -2.55 -12.97
N ARG A 238 12.08 -2.15 -14.16
CA ARG A 238 12.96 -1.00 -14.36
C ARG A 238 12.10 0.15 -14.84
N MET A 239 11.84 1.13 -13.97
CA MET A 239 10.99 2.27 -14.31
C MET A 239 11.61 3.09 -15.44
N ASP A 240 10.82 3.43 -16.45
CA ASP A 240 11.14 4.45 -17.44
C ASP A 240 11.15 5.82 -16.74
N LEU A 241 12.32 6.48 -16.75
CA LEU A 241 12.50 7.71 -15.99
C LEU A 241 11.79 8.92 -16.60
N ASP A 242 11.51 8.94 -17.90
CA ASP A 242 10.85 10.07 -18.56
C ASP A 242 9.33 10.02 -18.32
N ARG A 243 8.76 8.82 -18.41
CA ARG A 243 7.39 8.57 -17.99
C ARG A 243 7.23 8.79 -16.48
N PHE A 244 8.19 8.33 -15.68
CA PHE A 244 8.14 8.53 -14.23
C PHE A 244 8.19 10.02 -13.85
N ARG A 245 9.02 10.84 -14.50
CA ARG A 245 9.02 12.31 -14.31
C ARG A 245 7.65 12.94 -14.61
N SER A 246 6.99 12.47 -15.67
CA SER A 246 5.64 12.93 -16.00
C SER A 246 4.64 12.57 -14.90
N THR A 247 4.72 11.34 -14.37
CA THR A 247 3.89 10.88 -13.23
C THR A 247 4.17 11.70 -11.96
N LEU A 248 5.44 12.02 -11.67
CA LEU A 248 5.84 12.84 -10.54
C LEU A 248 5.24 14.26 -10.63
N GLN A 249 5.25 14.86 -11.82
CA GLN A 249 4.67 16.18 -12.04
C GLN A 249 3.15 16.18 -11.83
N GLU A 250 2.46 15.14 -12.30
CA GLU A 250 1.03 14.98 -12.06
C GLU A 250 0.72 14.77 -10.57
N ALA A 251 1.53 13.98 -9.86
CA ALA A 251 1.39 13.78 -8.43
C ALA A 251 1.54 15.10 -7.65
N LEU A 252 2.52 15.94 -8.01
CA LEU A 252 2.66 17.29 -7.41
C LEU A 252 1.43 18.17 -7.62
N ASN A 253 0.82 18.10 -8.81
CA ASN A 253 -0.36 18.91 -9.14
C ASN A 253 -1.62 18.46 -8.40
N ARG A 254 -1.64 17.23 -7.87
CA ARG A 254 -2.75 16.67 -7.09
C ARG A 254 -2.61 16.92 -5.58
N LEU A 255 -1.44 17.39 -5.11
CA LEU A 255 -1.26 17.74 -3.70
C LEU A 255 -1.99 19.06 -3.37
N PRO A 256 -2.63 19.13 -2.18
CA PRO A 256 -3.29 20.34 -1.72
C PRO A 256 -2.31 21.42 -1.25
#